data_AF-A0A926ZDD3-F1
#
_entry.id   AF-A0A926ZDD3-F1
#
_cell.length_a   1.000
_cell.length_b   1.000
_cell.length_c   1.000
_cell.angle_alpha   90.00
_cell.angle_beta   90.00
_cell.angle_gamma   90.00
#
_symmetry.space_group_name_H-M   'P 1'
#
loop_
_entity.id
_entity.type
_entity.pdbx_description
1 polymer ?
#
loop_
_entity_poly.entity_id
_entity_poly.type
_entity_poly.pdbx_seq_one_letter_code
_entity_poly.pdbx_strand_id
1 'polypeptide(L)'
;MTEQKKRGIAGDKTICLPLAEDANYDELVDDTKAFRSYLDPMIDTHPEIFPQGMEQGYCFHGFVESGKLHLKTRRIRLKCNGQAYQLRPDTVMPYMIGSTEGVEKGLYWRRYGVPYEGIAHVLGHSAMYWYHATQALGRASIVGSTVKDPDAFPPSPGR
;
A
#
# COMPACT_ATOMS: atom_id res chain seq x y z
N MET A 1 12.06 21.20 25.45
CA MET A 1 10.77 20.49 25.32
C MET A 1 10.80 19.77 24.00
N THR A 2 11.03 18.46 24.01
CA THR A 2 11.17 17.65 22.80
C THR A 2 9.78 17.35 22.27
N GLU A 3 9.41 17.93 21.11
CA GLU A 3 8.15 17.63 20.43
C GLU A 3 8.02 16.12 20.22
N GLN A 4 7.09 15.49 20.93
CA GLN A 4 6.74 14.10 20.71
C GLN A 4 6.12 14.00 19.31
N LYS A 5 6.88 13.43 18.37
CA LYS A 5 6.45 13.14 17.01
C LYS A 5 5.15 12.35 17.05
N LYS A 6 4.02 12.96 16.68
CA LYS A 6 2.71 12.30 16.55
C LYS A 6 2.92 10.98 15.80
N ARG A 7 2.58 9.87 16.45
CA ARG A 7 2.71 8.52 15.87
C ARG A 7 1.73 8.46 14.70
N GLY A 8 2.26 8.42 13.48
CA GLY A 8 1.44 8.35 12.26
C GLY A 8 0.53 7.13 12.28
N ILE A 9 -0.59 7.20 11.56
CA ILE A 9 -1.52 6.07 11.41
C ILE A 9 -0.77 4.94 10.69
N ALA A 10 -0.91 3.71 11.18
CA ALA A 10 -0.24 2.57 10.56
C ALA A 10 -0.78 2.40 9.13
N GLY A 11 0.10 2.49 8.12
CA GLY A 11 -0.27 2.47 6.69
C GLY A 11 -0.23 3.84 5.99
N ASP A 12 -0.18 4.95 6.73
CA ASP A 12 -0.14 6.33 6.20
C ASP A 12 1.13 6.66 5.40
N LYS A 13 2.18 5.84 5.55
CA LYS A 13 3.48 6.03 4.89
C LYS A 13 3.81 4.90 3.93
N THR A 14 2.79 4.31 3.32
CA THR A 14 2.94 3.27 2.31
C THR A 14 2.23 3.69 1.04
N ILE A 15 2.97 3.76 -0.06
CA ILE A 15 2.46 4.06 -1.40
C ILE A 15 2.31 2.72 -2.13
N CYS A 16 1.14 2.48 -2.72
CA CYS A 16 0.87 1.28 -3.50
C CYS A 16 1.23 1.54 -4.96
N LEU A 17 2.06 0.69 -5.56
CA LEU A 17 2.45 0.77 -6.97
C LEU A 17 1.89 -0.47 -7.72
N PRO A 18 1.17 -0.29 -8.84
CA PRO A 18 0.68 -1.36 -9.69
C PRO A 18 1.83 -1.93 -10.50
N LEU A 19 2.36 -3.08 -10.09
CA LEU A 19 3.39 -3.73 -10.89
C LEU A 19 2.77 -4.36 -12.13
N ALA A 20 3.49 -4.29 -13.25
CA ALA A 20 3.16 -5.13 -14.40
C ALA A 20 3.34 -6.60 -14.05
N GLU A 21 2.39 -7.46 -14.43
CA GLU A 21 2.36 -8.91 -14.11
C GLU A 21 3.63 -9.65 -14.58
N ASP A 22 4.31 -9.15 -15.62
CA ASP A 22 5.52 -9.75 -16.21
C ASP A 22 6.83 -9.18 -15.63
N ALA A 23 6.79 -8.23 -14.69
CA ALA A 23 7.99 -7.60 -14.17
C ALA A 23 8.60 -8.45 -13.04
N ASN A 24 9.87 -8.84 -13.20
CA ASN A 24 10.65 -9.42 -12.10
C ASN A 24 10.93 -8.34 -11.04
N TYR A 25 10.02 -8.23 -10.07
CA TYR A 25 10.09 -7.20 -9.05
C TYR A 25 11.34 -7.28 -8.18
N ASP A 26 11.84 -8.49 -7.91
CA ASP A 26 13.04 -8.68 -7.08
C ASP A 26 14.30 -8.13 -7.77
N GLU A 27 14.39 -8.22 -9.10
CA GLU A 27 15.47 -7.59 -9.86
C GLU A 27 15.27 -6.07 -9.96
N LEU A 28 14.02 -5.64 -10.23
CA LEU A 28 13.66 -4.23 -10.35
C LEU A 28 13.93 -3.45 -9.05
N VAL A 29 13.64 -4.05 -7.89
CA VAL A 29 13.77 -3.39 -6.60
C VAL A 29 15.23 -3.11 -6.27
N ASP A 30 16.18 -3.92 -6.74
CA ASP A 30 17.60 -3.72 -6.49
C ASP A 30 18.24 -2.69 -7.46
N ASP A 31 17.80 -2.62 -8.71
CA ASP A 31 18.30 -1.62 -9.66
C ASP A 31 17.68 -0.25 -9.44
N THR A 32 18.49 0.68 -8.92
CA THR A 32 18.09 2.06 -8.65
C THR A 32 17.71 2.84 -9.90
N LYS A 33 18.37 2.61 -11.04
CA LYS A 33 18.11 3.32 -12.29
C LYS A 33 16.86 2.77 -12.97
N ALA A 34 16.71 1.46 -13.02
CA ALA A 34 15.51 0.82 -13.57
C ALA A 34 14.27 1.19 -12.74
N PHE A 35 14.36 1.11 -11.41
CA PHE A 35 13.25 1.49 -10.53
C PHE A 35 12.86 2.96 -10.68
N ARG A 36 13.83 3.86 -10.89
CA ARG A 36 13.55 5.27 -11.15
C ARG A 36 12.87 5.48 -12.50
N SER A 37 13.33 4.79 -13.54
CA SER A 37 12.73 4.83 -14.88
C SER A 37 11.29 4.30 -14.88
N TYR A 38 10.96 3.42 -13.93
CA TYR A 38 9.60 2.95 -13.68
C TYR A 38 8.75 3.95 -12.87
N LEU A 39 9.33 4.57 -11.82
CA LEU A 39 8.60 5.45 -10.91
C LEU A 39 8.30 6.83 -11.51
N ASP A 40 9.24 7.42 -12.26
CA ASP A 40 9.10 8.78 -12.80
C ASP A 40 7.87 8.93 -13.74
N PRO A 41 7.63 8.03 -14.73
CA PRO A 41 6.40 8.07 -15.54
C PRO A 41 5.13 7.88 -14.72
N MET A 42 5.21 7.10 -13.64
CA MET A 42 4.07 6.83 -12.80
C MET A 42 3.66 8.04 -11.97
N ILE A 43 4.62 8.83 -11.50
CA ILE A 43 4.36 10.12 -10.82
C ILE A 43 3.69 11.10 -11.79
N ASP A 44 4.09 11.10 -13.05
CA ASP A 44 3.51 11.97 -14.09
C ASP A 44 2.08 11.54 -14.47
N THR A 45 1.84 10.23 -14.60
CA THR A 45 0.53 9.68 -15.01
C THR A 45 -0.49 9.69 -13.87
N HIS A 46 -0.04 9.43 -12.65
CA HIS A 46 -0.89 9.27 -11.46
C HIS A 46 -0.35 10.06 -10.26
N PRO A 47 -0.32 11.40 -10.29
CA PRO A 47 0.16 12.19 -9.16
C PRO A 47 -0.68 11.98 -7.88
N GLU A 48 -1.94 11.57 -8.00
CA GLU A 48 -2.91 11.41 -6.92
C GLU A 48 -2.55 10.29 -5.92
N ILE A 49 -1.80 9.27 -6.33
CA ILE A 49 -1.38 8.19 -5.43
C ILE A 49 -0.16 8.58 -4.60
N PHE A 50 0.50 9.69 -4.94
CA PHE A 50 1.70 10.18 -4.28
C PHE A 50 1.37 11.29 -3.27
N PRO A 51 2.15 11.37 -2.18
CA PRO A 51 1.99 12.45 -1.21
C PRO A 51 2.31 13.82 -1.83
N GLN A 52 1.63 14.86 -1.32
CA GLN A 52 1.88 16.24 -1.73
C GLN A 52 3.37 16.61 -1.61
N GLY A 53 3.91 17.23 -2.65
CA GLY A 53 5.32 17.62 -2.72
C GLY A 53 6.25 16.57 -3.32
N MET A 54 5.72 15.45 -3.85
CA MET A 54 6.49 14.50 -4.66
C MET A 54 7.10 15.15 -5.91
N GLU A 55 6.41 16.15 -6.49
CA GLU A 55 6.87 16.97 -7.63
C GLU A 55 8.19 17.70 -7.35
N GLN A 56 8.48 18.02 -6.09
CA GLN A 56 9.72 18.69 -5.67
C GLN A 56 10.90 17.70 -5.59
N GLY A 57 10.64 16.45 -5.94
CA GLY A 57 11.61 15.36 -6.03
C GLY A 57 11.76 14.55 -4.76
N TYR A 58 12.35 13.37 -4.95
CA TYR A 58 12.58 12.38 -3.90
C TYR A 58 14.00 11.83 -3.97
N CYS A 59 14.42 11.15 -2.90
CA CYS A 59 15.63 10.35 -2.86
C CYS A 59 15.28 8.93 -2.40
N PHE A 60 15.98 7.92 -2.91
CA PHE A 60 15.87 6.58 -2.35
C PHE A 60 16.46 6.51 -0.93
N HIS A 61 15.76 5.84 -0.03
CA HIS A 61 16.03 5.81 1.40
C HIS A 61 16.09 4.36 1.93
N GLY A 62 16.87 3.53 1.24
CA GLY A 62 17.10 2.13 1.61
C GLY A 62 15.91 1.22 1.35
N PHE A 63 15.90 0.10 2.07
CA PHE A 63 14.98 -1.01 1.88
C PHE A 63 14.29 -1.41 3.18
N VAL A 64 13.14 -2.07 3.04
CA VAL A 64 12.42 -2.77 4.11
C VAL A 64 12.12 -4.17 3.61
N GLU A 65 12.53 -5.16 4.38
CA GLU A 65 12.25 -6.57 4.10
C GLU A 65 11.15 -7.07 5.03
N SER A 66 10.13 -7.70 4.44
CA SER A 66 9.11 -8.40 5.20
C SER A 66 9.55 -9.84 5.43
N GLY A 67 9.92 -10.19 6.66
CA GLY A 67 10.25 -11.58 7.00
C GLY A 67 9.11 -12.57 6.80
N LYS A 68 7.85 -12.10 6.75
CA LYS A 68 6.66 -12.95 6.51
C LYS A 68 6.47 -13.31 5.04
N LEU A 69 6.82 -12.40 4.13
CA LEU A 69 6.61 -12.56 2.70
C LEU A 69 7.92 -12.76 1.93
N HIS A 70 9.06 -12.70 2.63
CA HIS A 70 10.40 -12.65 2.04
C HIS A 70 10.52 -11.60 0.92
N LEU A 71 9.77 -10.50 1.05
CA LEU A 71 9.68 -9.46 0.03
C LEU A 71 10.49 -8.25 0.44
N LYS A 72 11.39 -7.83 -0.44
CA LYS A 72 12.15 -6.60 -0.31
C LYS A 72 11.38 -5.44 -0.94
N THR A 73 11.21 -4.36 -0.19
CA THR A 73 10.50 -3.16 -0.65
C THR A 73 11.41 -1.95 -0.53
N ARG A 74 11.35 -1.06 -1.52
CA ARG A 74 12.19 0.14 -1.54
C ARG A 74 11.49 1.27 -0.79
N ARG A 75 12.28 2.15 -0.18
CA ARG A 75 11.77 3.37 0.46
C ARG A 75 12.23 4.60 -0.29
N ILE A 76 11.39 5.62 -0.27
CA ILE A 76 11.73 6.95 -0.76
C ILE A 76 11.60 7.95 0.37
N ARG A 77 12.37 9.03 0.29
CA ARG A 77 12.26 10.18 1.15
C ARG A 77 12.00 11.41 0.29
N LEU A 78 10.93 12.14 0.59
CA LEU A 78 10.64 13.38 -0.12
C LEU A 78 11.67 14.45 0.27
N LYS A 79 12.07 15.26 -0.71
CA LYS A 79 13.02 16.36 -0.45
C LYS A 79 12.36 17.52 0.29
N CYS A 80 11.07 17.76 0.04
CA CYS A 80 10.32 18.89 0.57
C CYS A 80 10.16 18.87 2.10
N ASN A 81 9.85 17.71 2.67
CA ASN A 81 9.48 17.55 4.08
C ASN A 81 10.33 16.49 4.82
N GLY A 82 11.26 15.84 4.12
CA GLY A 82 12.12 14.79 4.68
C GLY A 82 11.36 13.53 5.13
N GLN A 83 10.08 13.39 4.80
CA GLN A 83 9.28 12.23 5.18
C GLN A 83 9.62 11.03 4.31
N ALA A 84 9.70 9.86 4.94
CA ALA A 84 10.01 8.60 4.28
C ALA A 84 8.74 7.76 4.08
N TYR A 85 8.57 7.25 2.87
CA TYR A 85 7.47 6.40 2.43
C TYR A 85 8.02 5.06 1.94
N GLN A 86 7.30 3.99 2.24
CA GLN A 86 7.56 2.66 1.70
C GLN A 86 6.80 2.50 0.39
N LEU A 87 7.47 1.98 -0.63
CA LEU A 87 6.85 1.61 -1.90
C LEU A 87 6.48 0.14 -1.84
N ARG A 88 5.18 -0.15 -1.79
CA ARG A 88 4.63 -1.50 -1.75
C ARG A 88 4.05 -1.85 -3.12
N PRO A 89 4.32 -3.03 -3.67
CA PRO A 89 3.63 -3.49 -4.87
C PRO A 89 2.18 -3.89 -4.59
N ASP A 90 1.29 -3.69 -5.56
CA ASP A 90 -0.13 -4.05 -5.52
C ASP A 90 -0.39 -5.56 -5.43
N THR A 91 0.56 -6.39 -5.83
CA THR A 91 0.57 -7.85 -5.66
C THR A 91 0.53 -8.31 -4.20
N VAL A 92 0.63 -7.38 -3.25
CA VAL A 92 0.68 -7.63 -1.80
C VAL A 92 -0.41 -6.87 -1.08
N MET A 93 -1.03 -7.48 -0.08
CA MET A 93 -2.08 -6.83 0.72
C MET A 93 -1.55 -5.68 1.59
N PRO A 94 -2.41 -4.72 1.98
CA PRO A 94 -2.09 -3.75 3.03
C PRO A 94 -1.56 -4.43 4.30
N TYR A 95 -0.64 -3.77 5.01
CA TYR A 95 0.10 -4.32 6.15
C TYR A 95 0.93 -5.58 5.86
N MET A 96 1.14 -5.92 4.58
CA MET A 96 1.96 -7.06 4.15
C MET A 96 1.51 -8.38 4.77
N ILE A 97 0.18 -8.59 4.88
CA ILE A 97 -0.40 -9.80 5.45
C ILE A 97 -0.20 -11.02 4.55
N GLY A 98 -0.29 -10.82 3.24
CA GLY A 98 -0.27 -11.89 2.24
C GLY A 98 -0.11 -11.31 0.83
N SER A 99 0.14 -12.18 -0.15
CA SER A 99 -0.06 -11.83 -1.56
C SER A 99 -1.54 -11.62 -1.84
N THR A 100 -1.85 -10.73 -2.78
CA THR A 100 -3.22 -10.46 -3.20
C THR A 100 -3.86 -11.73 -3.75
N GLU A 101 -3.15 -12.47 -4.61
CA GLU A 101 -3.60 -13.76 -5.16
C GLU A 101 -3.91 -14.79 -4.06
N GLY A 102 -3.07 -14.87 -3.03
CA GLY A 102 -3.22 -15.86 -1.95
C GLY A 102 -4.45 -15.61 -1.08
N VAL A 103 -4.86 -14.33 -0.92
CA VAL A 103 -6.02 -13.98 -0.07
C VAL A 103 -7.31 -13.80 -0.86
N GLU A 104 -7.24 -13.58 -2.17
CA GLU A 104 -8.36 -13.19 -3.02
C GLU A 104 -9.57 -14.12 -2.85
N LYS A 105 -9.36 -15.43 -3.01
CA LYS A 105 -10.43 -16.45 -2.93
C LYS A 105 -11.10 -16.47 -1.55
N GLY A 106 -10.32 -16.35 -0.48
CA GLY A 106 -10.85 -16.32 0.88
C GLY A 106 -11.66 -15.06 1.16
N LEU A 107 -11.18 -13.89 0.69
CA LEU A 107 -11.91 -12.63 0.81
C LEU A 107 -13.18 -12.61 -0.05
N TYR A 108 -13.14 -13.25 -1.23
CA TYR A 108 -14.32 -13.44 -2.07
C TYR A 108 -15.39 -14.27 -1.34
N TRP A 109 -15.02 -15.39 -0.71
CA TRP A 109 -15.97 -16.16 0.11
C TRP A 109 -16.46 -15.39 1.34
N ARG A 110 -15.60 -14.55 1.93
CA ARG A 110 -15.99 -13.71 3.05
C ARG A 110 -17.15 -12.77 2.71
N ARG A 111 -17.26 -12.32 1.45
CA ARG A 111 -18.40 -11.54 0.93
C ARG A 111 -19.73 -12.27 1.08
N TYR A 112 -19.74 -13.60 0.95
CA TYR A 112 -20.93 -14.44 1.09
C TYR A 112 -21.22 -14.87 2.55
N GLY A 113 -20.47 -14.33 3.52
CA GLY A 113 -20.70 -14.61 4.94
C GLY A 113 -20.07 -15.92 5.43
N VAL A 114 -19.18 -16.54 4.66
CA VAL A 114 -18.46 -17.75 5.09
C VAL A 114 -17.62 -17.43 6.34
N PRO A 115 -17.70 -18.24 7.41
CA PRO A 115 -16.91 -18.03 8.63
C PRO A 115 -15.42 -18.25 8.37
N TYR A 116 -14.56 -17.57 9.15
CA TYR A 116 -13.11 -17.61 8.96
C TYR A 116 -12.52 -19.02 9.16
N GLU A 117 -13.13 -19.81 10.05
CA GLU A 117 -12.79 -21.21 10.30
C GLU A 117 -13.08 -22.07 9.06
N GLY A 118 -14.18 -21.80 8.36
CA GLY A 118 -14.52 -22.48 7.11
C GLY A 118 -13.54 -22.16 5.99
N ILE A 119 -13.14 -20.89 5.88
CA ILE A 119 -12.10 -20.47 4.93
C ILE A 119 -10.76 -21.13 5.29
N ALA A 120 -10.39 -21.12 6.57
CA ALA A 120 -9.17 -21.74 7.07
C ALA A 120 -9.12 -23.25 6.79
N HIS A 121 -10.26 -23.94 6.94
CA HIS A 121 -10.36 -25.36 6.69
C HIS A 121 -10.10 -25.73 5.22
N VAL A 122 -10.53 -24.88 4.28
CA VAL A 122 -10.45 -25.18 2.84
C VAL A 122 -9.21 -24.58 2.17
N LEU A 123 -8.84 -23.34 2.52
CA LEU A 123 -7.72 -22.62 1.90
C LEU A 123 -6.45 -22.62 2.77
N GLY A 124 -6.49 -23.24 3.95
CA GLY A 124 -5.38 -23.24 4.90
C GLY A 124 -5.27 -21.92 5.68
N HIS A 125 -4.11 -21.72 6.31
CA HIS A 125 -3.88 -20.68 7.32
C HIS A 125 -4.83 -20.78 8.55
N SER A 126 -4.68 -19.87 9.50
CA SER A 126 -5.54 -19.80 10.68
C SER A 126 -6.76 -18.91 10.44
N ALA A 127 -7.85 -19.13 11.17
CA ALA A 127 -9.01 -18.24 11.14
C ALA A 127 -8.62 -16.77 11.45
N MET A 128 -7.66 -16.57 12.35
CA MET A 128 -7.10 -15.26 12.69
C MET A 128 -6.37 -14.60 11.51
N TYR A 129 -5.68 -15.37 10.68
CA TYR A 129 -5.05 -14.84 9.46
C TYR A 129 -6.10 -14.23 8.53
N TRP A 130 -7.20 -14.95 8.27
CA TRP A 130 -8.30 -14.49 7.41
C TRP A 130 -9.04 -13.28 8.00
N TYR A 131 -9.23 -13.27 9.32
CA TYR A 131 -9.73 -12.09 10.03
C TYR A 131 -8.82 -10.87 9.80
N HIS A 132 -7.50 -11.03 9.98
CA HIS A 132 -6.56 -9.94 9.76
C HIS A 132 -6.51 -9.46 8.30
N ALA A 133 -6.57 -10.39 7.33
CA ALA A 133 -6.63 -10.05 5.91
C ALA A 133 -7.87 -9.21 5.58
N THR A 134 -9.02 -9.58 6.13
CA THR A 134 -10.28 -8.82 5.98
C THR A 134 -10.16 -7.42 6.61
N GLN A 135 -9.63 -7.34 7.82
CA GLN A 135 -9.47 -6.08 8.55
C GLN A 135 -8.44 -5.15 7.89
N ALA A 136 -7.45 -5.68 7.18
CA ALA A 136 -6.47 -4.86 6.47
C ALA A 136 -7.10 -4.04 5.33
N LEU A 137 -8.11 -4.58 4.64
CA LEU A 137 -8.87 -3.82 3.64
C LEU A 137 -9.69 -2.71 4.28
N GLY A 138 -10.39 -3.00 5.38
CA GLY A 138 -11.25 -2.03 6.06
C GLY A 138 -10.50 -0.86 6.73
N ARG A 139 -9.17 -0.97 6.87
CA ARG A 139 -8.33 0.09 7.44
C ARG A 139 -7.73 1.03 6.41
N ALA A 140 -7.78 0.69 5.12
CA ALA A 140 -7.41 1.63 4.08
C ALA A 140 -8.42 2.78 4.07
N SER A 141 -7.94 4.02 4.09
CA SER A 141 -8.82 5.20 4.08
C SER A 141 -9.55 5.31 2.75
N ILE A 142 -10.86 4.99 2.73
CA ILE A 142 -11.72 5.08 1.54
C ILE A 142 -11.92 6.55 1.09
N VAL A 143 -11.90 7.49 2.04
CA VAL A 143 -12.13 8.92 1.75
C VAL A 143 -10.95 9.51 0.97
N GLY A 144 -9.72 9.05 1.23
CA GLY A 144 -8.53 9.48 0.50
C GLY A 144 -8.40 8.90 -0.91
N SER A 145 -9.16 7.85 -1.26
CA SER A 145 -9.04 7.15 -2.55
C SER A 145 -10.17 7.45 -3.55
N THR A 146 -11.24 8.15 -3.13
CA THR A 146 -12.45 8.33 -3.95
C THR A 146 -12.60 9.75 -4.55
N VAL A 147 -11.98 10.77 -3.94
CA VAL A 147 -12.13 12.16 -4.39
C VAL A 147 -10.87 12.57 -5.16
N LYS A 148 -10.97 12.55 -6.50
CA LYS A 148 -9.90 13.00 -7.41
C LYS A 148 -9.83 14.53 -7.51
N ASP A 149 -10.96 15.17 -7.33
CA ASP A 149 -11.10 16.63 -7.34
C ASP A 149 -11.93 17.04 -6.12
N PRO A 150 -11.34 17.76 -5.14
CA PRO A 150 -12.07 18.24 -3.98
C PRO A 150 -13.22 19.20 -4.34
N ASP A 151 -13.15 19.87 -5.50
CA ASP A 151 -14.21 20.77 -5.99
C ASP A 151 -15.38 20.01 -6.63
N ALA A 152 -15.19 18.73 -6.95
CA ALA A 152 -16.27 17.85 -7.42
C ALA A 152 -17.14 17.31 -6.27
N PHE A 153 -16.85 17.68 -5.01
CA PHE A 153 -17.66 17.27 -3.87
C PHE A 153 -18.98 18.04 -3.86
N PRO A 154 -20.15 17.37 -3.81
CA PRO A 154 -21.41 18.07 -3.61
C PRO A 154 -21.34 18.83 -2.28
N PRO A 155 -21.83 20.09 -2.21
CA PRO A 155 -21.76 20.87 -0.98
C PRO A 155 -22.40 20.07 0.15
N SER A 156 -21.67 19.90 1.25
CA SER A 156 -22.18 19.21 2.43
C SER A 156 -23.52 19.81 2.81
N PRO A 157 -24.60 19.02 2.98
CA PRO A 157 -25.86 19.55 3.44
C PRO A 157 -25.60 20.22 4.80
N GLY A 158 -25.80 21.53 4.84
CA GLY A 158 -25.51 22.37 5.99
C GLY A 158 -26.14 21.77 7.25
N ARG A 159 -25.32 21.64 8.29
CA ARG A 159 -25.77 21.23 9.62
C ARG A 159 -26.39 22.39 10.36
#